data_AF-A0A931EDB0-F1
#
_entry.id   AF-A0A931EDB0-F1
#
_cell.length_a   1.000
_cell.length_b   1.000
_cell.length_c   1.000
_cell.angle_alpha   90.00
_cell.angle_beta   90.00
_cell.angle_gamma   90.00
#
_symmetry.space_group_name_H-M   'P 1'
#
loop_
_entity.id
_entity.type
_entity.pdbx_description
1 polymer ?
#
loop_
_entity_poly.entity_id
_entity_poly.type
_entity_poly.pdbx_seq_one_letter_code
_entity_poly.pdbx_strand_id
1 'polypeptide(L)'
;MDRTEPTVVLSAFPGSPQAGGDGLDYQALPLSAEDVADDAGRRVDTYSRVDSLSVAVVDGFGARISVERGHLELIDGVGEHRRIRRYAKVDGPSRVVVGIGTAGAVSFDALRWCSATGSTVIVLGRDGAILAAGPPGREDARLLRAQAFALYGPTGVEVSRYLIAEKLRGQARVLGMVMNDERSASTVLRLAEDVATYARSIDEIRQIEAAGANVYFARWEQAVTVVFARKDLARIPEHWSRFNGRRSSVNLGSPRSATDPAGAILNYAYKLAEIEAAVAARRMGLDPGIGILHADVAGRPSFACDLMEAIRPVVDLHVLGLLAGPLRKREFTEDARGVVRCLAPITHHLAEAMPSYGKNLAPVTERVALILAGSSPYDVRVPTALSREKHRVAARKRVAADWQTGEIKPTSGQGPNPGGLSPRGRRKPKSSLSPPLPLQACRGCGCQLPIDADRDRPRISWCPNCLAGRRSELGSSLQAASQRAGEQFARETGSLPTHTADARAARSEGNARQRSEQAAYEPASGPVLDAEWYGAVVQPMLAGFTLPAIAKETGVSTSAAAKWRAGRTTPHRRHWLPLAELVGVDLPTW
;
A
#
# COMPACT_ATOMS: atom_id res chain seq x y z
N MET A 1 51.31 -29.38 -12.16
CA MET A 1 50.56 -29.02 -10.93
C MET A 1 49.18 -28.61 -11.37
N ASP A 2 48.28 -29.56 -11.21
CA ASP A 2 46.92 -29.59 -11.72
C ASP A 2 46.05 -28.61 -10.92
N ARG A 3 45.49 -27.58 -11.58
CA ARG A 3 44.46 -26.69 -10.99
C ARG A 3 43.12 -27.05 -11.63
N THR A 4 42.49 -28.07 -11.06
CA THR A 4 41.07 -28.35 -11.25
C THR A 4 40.26 -27.27 -10.51
N GLU A 5 39.98 -26.15 -11.19
CA GLU A 5 38.96 -25.20 -10.74
C GLU A 5 37.57 -25.79 -11.02
N PRO A 6 36.66 -25.88 -10.03
CA PRO A 6 35.29 -26.28 -10.30
C PRO A 6 34.60 -25.10 -10.98
N THR A 7 34.67 -25.06 -12.30
CA THR A 7 33.76 -24.24 -13.11
C THR A 7 32.37 -24.83 -12.89
N VAL A 8 31.58 -24.21 -12.02
CA VAL A 8 30.14 -24.47 -12.00
C VAL A 8 29.59 -23.87 -13.30
N VAL A 9 29.66 -24.65 -14.38
CA VAL A 9 28.76 -24.49 -15.50
C VAL A 9 27.38 -24.65 -14.87
N LEU A 10 26.54 -23.59 -14.93
CA LEU A 10 25.12 -23.70 -14.59
C LEU A 10 24.59 -24.83 -15.49
N SER A 11 24.50 -26.04 -14.95
CA SER A 11 24.15 -27.24 -15.69
C SER A 11 22.82 -26.97 -16.37
N ALA A 12 22.77 -27.25 -17.68
CA ALA A 12 21.67 -26.99 -18.60
C ALA A 12 20.32 -26.82 -17.88
N PHE A 13 19.72 -25.64 -18.04
CA PHE A 13 18.32 -25.40 -17.67
C PHE A 13 17.49 -26.60 -18.11
N PRO A 14 16.88 -27.38 -17.19
CA PRO A 14 15.87 -28.32 -17.61
C PRO A 14 14.80 -27.50 -18.34
N GLY A 15 14.48 -27.92 -19.57
CA GLY A 15 13.53 -27.24 -20.44
C GLY A 15 12.27 -26.85 -19.68
N SER A 16 11.67 -25.74 -20.09
CA SER A 16 10.45 -25.12 -19.54
C SER A 16 9.58 -26.13 -18.80
N PRO A 17 9.43 -26.07 -17.46
CA PRO A 17 8.59 -27.02 -16.76
C PRO A 17 7.16 -26.87 -17.29
N GLN A 18 6.70 -27.87 -18.06
CA GLN A 18 5.35 -27.89 -18.58
C GLN A 18 4.35 -28.04 -17.44
N ALA A 19 3.29 -27.23 -17.54
CA ALA A 19 2.02 -27.26 -16.83
C ALA A 19 1.75 -28.49 -15.94
N GLY A 20 1.91 -28.32 -14.63
CA GLY A 20 1.41 -29.25 -13.62
C GLY A 20 1.91 -28.94 -12.21
N GLY A 21 1.22 -28.07 -11.47
CA GLY A 21 1.35 -27.87 -10.01
C GLY A 21 2.59 -27.08 -9.53
N ASP A 22 2.38 -25.92 -8.90
CA ASP A 22 3.32 -25.19 -8.02
C ASP A 22 4.73 -24.81 -8.54
N GLY A 23 4.95 -24.81 -9.86
CA GLY A 23 6.23 -24.43 -10.47
C GLY A 23 6.47 -22.91 -10.59
N LEU A 24 7.73 -22.48 -10.43
CA LEU A 24 8.21 -21.15 -10.83
C LEU A 24 8.23 -21.09 -12.36
N ASP A 25 7.20 -20.50 -12.98
CA ASP A 25 7.10 -20.40 -14.44
C ASP A 25 7.79 -19.12 -14.92
N TYR A 26 8.86 -19.27 -15.71
CA TYR A 26 9.49 -18.17 -16.42
C TYR A 26 9.78 -18.54 -17.87
N GLN A 27 9.28 -17.71 -18.80
CA GLN A 27 9.47 -17.85 -20.24
C GLN A 27 10.38 -16.73 -20.77
N ALA A 28 11.68 -16.82 -20.55
CA ALA A 28 12.64 -16.31 -21.52
C ALA A 28 13.82 -17.26 -21.63
N LEU A 29 14.23 -17.50 -22.87
CA LEU A 29 15.35 -18.37 -23.17
C LEU A 29 16.66 -17.66 -22.75
N PRO A 30 17.62 -18.38 -22.15
CA PRO A 30 18.95 -17.85 -21.91
C PRO A 30 19.60 -17.45 -23.25
N LEU A 31 20.50 -16.46 -23.22
CA LEU A 31 21.27 -16.06 -24.41
C LEU A 31 22.25 -17.18 -24.78
N SER A 32 22.16 -17.73 -25.99
CA SER A 32 23.07 -18.76 -26.46
C SER A 32 24.45 -18.19 -26.83
N ALA A 33 25.46 -19.04 -26.91
CA ALA A 33 26.79 -18.64 -27.39
C ALA A 33 26.75 -18.12 -28.85
N GLU A 34 25.83 -18.65 -29.66
CA GLU A 34 25.60 -18.23 -31.04
C GLU A 34 24.96 -16.83 -31.11
N ASP A 35 23.95 -16.56 -30.25
CA ASP A 35 23.30 -15.25 -30.12
C ASP A 35 24.29 -14.11 -29.78
N VAL A 36 25.41 -14.47 -29.16
CA VAL A 36 26.42 -13.52 -28.68
C VAL A 36 27.59 -13.39 -29.67
N ALA A 37 27.86 -14.45 -30.44
CA ALA A 37 28.78 -14.42 -31.56
C ALA A 37 28.23 -13.56 -32.72
N ASP A 38 26.93 -13.65 -33.02
CA ASP A 38 26.22 -12.84 -34.02
C ASP A 38 25.51 -11.62 -33.40
N ASP A 39 26.32 -10.72 -32.87
CA ASP A 39 25.90 -9.49 -32.20
C ASP A 39 25.15 -8.48 -33.09
N ALA A 40 25.41 -8.54 -34.39
CA ALA A 40 24.77 -7.72 -35.39
C ALA A 40 23.42 -8.34 -35.75
N GLY A 41 23.37 -9.65 -36.02
CA GLY A 41 22.14 -10.40 -36.24
C GLY A 41 21.20 -10.38 -35.04
N ARG A 42 21.70 -10.46 -33.80
CA ARG A 42 20.87 -10.32 -32.58
C ARG A 42 20.29 -8.92 -32.40
N ARG A 43 21.03 -7.87 -32.77
CA ARG A 43 20.46 -6.52 -32.81
C ARG A 43 19.40 -6.45 -33.89
N VAL A 44 19.71 -6.90 -35.10
CA VAL A 44 18.71 -6.96 -36.15
C VAL A 44 17.48 -7.75 -35.68
N ASP A 45 17.62 -8.91 -35.02
CA ASP A 45 16.55 -9.74 -34.45
C ASP A 45 15.76 -9.02 -33.34
N THR A 46 16.42 -8.50 -32.31
CA THR A 46 15.79 -7.71 -31.24
C THR A 46 14.99 -6.53 -31.82
N TYR A 47 15.51 -5.93 -32.89
CA TYR A 47 14.90 -4.83 -33.61
C TYR A 47 14.07 -5.27 -34.85
N SER A 48 13.92 -6.56 -35.15
CA SER A 48 13.12 -7.07 -36.28
C SER A 48 11.95 -7.92 -35.79
N ARG A 49 11.97 -8.36 -34.52
CA ARG A 49 10.83 -8.95 -33.82
C ARG A 49 9.66 -7.97 -33.86
N VAL A 50 8.75 -8.21 -34.79
CA VAL A 50 7.46 -7.50 -34.91
C VAL A 50 6.49 -7.97 -33.80
N ASP A 51 6.75 -9.14 -33.19
CA ASP A 51 5.70 -9.98 -32.59
C ASP A 51 5.98 -10.52 -31.17
N SER A 52 6.44 -9.70 -30.23
CA SER A 52 6.02 -9.96 -28.83
C SER A 52 4.74 -9.17 -28.58
N LEU A 53 3.60 -9.76 -28.96
CA LEU A 53 2.23 -9.19 -28.84
C LEU A 53 1.86 -8.67 -27.42
N SER A 54 2.72 -8.86 -26.43
CA SER A 54 2.54 -8.46 -25.04
C SER A 54 3.33 -7.22 -24.62
N VAL A 55 4.52 -6.94 -25.17
CA VAL A 55 5.40 -5.83 -24.70
C VAL A 55 6.05 -5.13 -25.88
N ALA A 56 5.80 -3.84 -26.04
CA ALA A 56 6.46 -3.01 -27.03
C ALA A 56 7.45 -2.05 -26.37
N VAL A 57 8.73 -2.18 -26.66
CA VAL A 57 9.80 -1.31 -26.14
C VAL A 57 10.12 -0.22 -27.16
N VAL A 58 10.15 1.03 -26.71
CA VAL A 58 10.51 2.22 -27.51
C VAL A 58 11.71 2.90 -26.86
N ASP A 59 12.77 3.14 -27.63
CA ASP A 59 13.99 3.77 -27.15
C ASP A 59 14.64 4.73 -28.15
N GLY A 60 15.60 5.53 -27.67
CA GLY A 60 16.38 6.48 -28.49
C GLY A 60 15.94 7.95 -28.38
N PHE A 61 16.61 8.82 -29.14
CA PHE A 61 16.30 10.25 -29.17
C PHE A 61 15.31 10.57 -30.29
N GLY A 62 14.25 11.32 -29.99
CA GLY A 62 13.17 11.62 -30.92
C GLY A 62 12.13 10.50 -31.07
N ALA A 63 12.02 9.61 -30.08
CA ALA A 63 11.00 8.58 -30.05
C ALA A 63 9.58 9.19 -30.05
N ARG A 64 8.62 8.54 -30.70
CA ARG A 64 7.24 9.03 -30.81
C ARG A 64 6.23 7.90 -30.57
N ILE A 65 5.23 8.19 -29.73
CA ILE A 65 4.09 7.31 -29.46
C ILE A 65 2.82 8.09 -29.81
N SER A 66 2.22 7.76 -30.97
CA SER A 66 1.09 8.46 -31.55
C SER A 66 -0.05 7.51 -31.93
N VAL A 67 -1.22 8.06 -32.27
CA VAL A 67 -2.30 7.30 -32.90
C VAL A 67 -2.46 7.81 -34.32
N GLU A 68 -2.36 6.89 -35.28
CA GLU A 68 -2.51 7.18 -36.70
C GLU A 68 -3.62 6.29 -37.28
N ARG A 69 -4.66 6.91 -37.84
CA ARG A 69 -5.81 6.21 -38.44
C ARG A 69 -6.38 5.11 -37.53
N GLY A 70 -6.50 5.39 -36.23
CA GLY A 70 -7.03 4.46 -35.22
C GLY A 70 -6.06 3.38 -34.72
N HIS A 71 -4.84 3.33 -35.25
CA HIS A 71 -3.79 2.41 -34.83
C HIS A 71 -2.82 3.11 -33.89
N LEU A 72 -2.33 2.39 -32.87
CA LEU A 72 -1.22 2.89 -32.06
C LEU A 72 0.07 2.76 -32.88
N GLU A 73 0.76 3.88 -33.09
CA GLU A 73 2.02 3.94 -33.81
C GLU A 73 3.17 4.23 -32.84
N LEU A 74 4.16 3.34 -32.85
CA LEU A 74 5.39 3.45 -32.07
C LEU A 74 6.56 3.68 -33.03
N ILE A 75 7.26 4.78 -32.85
CA ILE A 75 8.44 5.14 -33.63
C ILE A 75 9.61 5.23 -32.67
N ASP A 76 10.62 4.39 -32.89
CA ASP A 76 11.86 4.47 -32.13
C ASP A 76 12.63 5.74 -32.52
N GLY A 77 13.52 6.16 -31.62
CA GLY A 77 14.39 7.31 -31.83
C GLY A 77 15.39 7.10 -32.96
N VAL A 78 16.12 8.15 -33.27
CA VAL A 78 17.19 8.14 -34.27
C VAL A 78 18.27 7.13 -33.85
N GLY A 79 18.60 6.22 -34.76
CA GLY A 79 19.60 5.18 -34.56
C GLY A 79 19.64 4.21 -35.74
N GLU A 80 20.65 3.35 -35.76
CA GLU A 80 20.85 2.35 -36.82
C GLU A 80 19.67 1.39 -37.00
N HIS A 81 18.90 1.14 -35.94
CA HIS A 81 17.82 0.15 -35.92
C HIS A 81 16.46 0.82 -35.63
N ARG A 82 16.22 1.98 -36.24
CA ARG A 82 14.97 2.72 -36.05
C ARG A 82 13.78 1.93 -36.61
N ARG A 83 12.78 1.68 -35.78
CA ARG A 83 11.56 0.92 -36.13
C ARG A 83 10.34 1.83 -36.12
N ILE A 84 9.38 1.49 -36.98
CA ILE A 84 8.01 2.01 -36.95
C ILE A 84 7.09 0.81 -36.82
N ARG A 85 6.35 0.72 -35.71
CA ARG A 85 5.43 -0.39 -35.42
C ARG A 85 4.02 0.16 -35.29
N ARG A 86 3.04 -0.54 -35.87
CA ARG A 86 1.63 -0.17 -35.83
C ARG A 86 0.80 -1.29 -35.23
N TYR A 87 -0.05 -0.95 -34.26
CA TYR A 87 -0.89 -1.91 -33.55
C TYR A 87 -2.37 -1.58 -33.72
N ALA A 88 -3.15 -2.58 -34.09
CA ALA A 88 -4.60 -2.53 -34.05
C ALA A 88 -5.09 -2.68 -32.60
N LYS A 89 -6.33 -2.28 -32.30
CA LYS A 89 -6.90 -2.37 -30.95
C LYS A 89 -7.02 -3.80 -30.41
N VAL A 90 -7.21 -4.77 -31.31
CA VAL A 90 -7.38 -6.19 -30.96
C VAL A 90 -6.04 -6.82 -30.57
N ASP A 91 -4.98 -6.45 -31.29
CA ASP A 91 -3.62 -7.00 -31.17
C ASP A 91 -2.65 -5.97 -30.56
N GLY A 92 -3.19 -5.11 -29.70
CA GLY A 92 -2.42 -4.08 -29.00
C GLY A 92 -1.48 -4.69 -27.97
N PRO A 93 -0.29 -4.10 -27.75
CA PRO A 93 0.65 -4.59 -26.76
C PRO A 93 0.04 -4.42 -25.35
N SER A 94 0.26 -5.39 -24.48
CA SER A 94 -0.17 -5.28 -23.07
C SER A 94 0.65 -4.25 -22.29
N ARG A 95 1.90 -4.01 -22.68
CA ARG A 95 2.81 -3.02 -22.11
C ARG A 95 3.48 -2.22 -23.22
N VAL A 96 3.60 -0.91 -23.01
CA VAL A 96 4.44 -0.04 -23.84
C VAL A 96 5.53 0.52 -22.93
N VAL A 97 6.77 0.11 -23.12
CA VAL A 97 7.91 0.47 -22.27
C VAL A 97 8.77 1.48 -23.01
N VAL A 98 8.89 2.67 -22.45
CA VAL A 98 9.82 3.71 -22.91
C VAL A 98 11.13 3.53 -22.14
N GLY A 99 12.20 3.19 -22.88
CA GLY A 99 13.50 2.84 -22.33
C GLY A 99 14.18 3.97 -21.57
N ILE A 100 15.17 3.64 -20.72
CA ILE A 100 15.90 4.63 -19.93
C ILE A 100 16.65 5.60 -20.85
N GLY A 101 16.50 6.90 -20.56
CA GLY A 101 17.22 7.95 -21.27
C GLY A 101 16.70 8.25 -22.68
N THR A 102 15.53 7.70 -23.02
CA THR A 102 14.78 8.02 -24.24
C THR A 102 14.28 9.47 -24.17
N ALA A 103 14.50 10.22 -25.24
CA ALA A 103 13.90 11.54 -25.41
C ALA A 103 12.82 11.43 -26.49
N GLY A 104 11.61 11.90 -26.22
CA GLY A 104 10.51 11.68 -27.14
C GLY A 104 9.19 12.33 -26.70
N ALA A 105 8.13 12.02 -27.44
CA ALA A 105 6.79 12.52 -27.16
C ALA A 105 5.76 11.39 -27.17
N VAL A 106 4.82 11.47 -26.22
CA VAL A 106 3.62 10.63 -26.18
C VAL A 106 2.41 11.52 -26.41
N SER A 107 1.63 11.23 -27.44
CA SER A 107 0.38 11.97 -27.71
C SER A 107 -0.71 11.63 -26.70
N PHE A 108 -1.62 12.57 -26.44
CA PHE A 108 -2.79 12.31 -25.60
C PHE A 108 -3.69 11.20 -26.15
N ASP A 109 -3.80 11.11 -27.48
CA ASP A 109 -4.58 10.05 -28.13
C ASP A 109 -3.96 8.68 -27.91
N ALA A 110 -2.62 8.57 -27.90
CA ALA A 110 -1.95 7.32 -27.54
C ALA A 110 -2.21 6.90 -26.09
N LEU A 111 -2.17 7.84 -25.13
CA LEU A 111 -2.51 7.55 -23.74
C LEU A 111 -3.95 7.06 -23.59
N ARG A 112 -4.90 7.72 -24.29
CA ARG A 112 -6.31 7.31 -24.32
C ARG A 112 -6.50 5.95 -24.98
N TRP A 113 -5.80 5.70 -26.09
CA TRP A 113 -5.83 4.43 -26.80
C TRP A 113 -5.35 3.30 -25.90
N CYS A 114 -4.19 3.46 -25.26
CA CYS A 114 -3.62 2.48 -24.34
C CYS A 114 -4.55 2.22 -23.14
N SER A 115 -5.11 3.27 -22.54
CA SER A 115 -6.07 3.12 -21.44
C SER A 115 -7.32 2.33 -21.87
N ALA A 116 -7.85 2.60 -23.06
CA ALA A 116 -9.03 1.91 -23.60
C ALA A 116 -8.77 0.44 -23.97
N THR A 117 -7.57 0.10 -24.45
CA THR A 117 -7.17 -1.29 -24.77
C THR A 117 -6.66 -2.07 -23.57
N GLY A 118 -6.43 -1.40 -22.43
CA GLY A 118 -5.87 -2.01 -21.22
C GLY A 118 -4.35 -2.16 -21.24
N SER A 119 -3.68 -1.45 -22.14
CA SER A 119 -2.23 -1.34 -22.26
C SER A 119 -1.69 -0.37 -21.21
N THR A 120 -0.62 -0.76 -20.52
CA THR A 120 0.07 0.15 -19.59
C THR A 120 1.29 0.77 -20.29
N VAL A 121 1.33 2.10 -20.35
CA VAL A 121 2.50 2.88 -20.78
C VAL A 121 3.40 3.10 -19.58
N ILE A 122 4.68 2.75 -19.72
CA ILE A 122 5.70 2.78 -18.67
C ILE A 122 6.86 3.60 -19.19
N VAL A 123 7.22 4.66 -18.48
CA VAL A 123 8.40 5.47 -18.78
C VAL A 123 9.42 5.29 -17.68
N LEU A 124 10.60 4.79 -18.03
CA LEU A 124 11.69 4.55 -17.10
C LEU A 124 12.64 5.76 -17.07
N GLY A 125 12.70 6.45 -15.94
CA GLY A 125 13.61 7.57 -15.69
C GLY A 125 15.06 7.12 -15.44
N ARG A 126 16.02 8.02 -15.68
CA ARG A 126 17.45 7.77 -15.39
C ARG A 126 17.73 7.67 -13.89
N ASP A 127 16.95 8.33 -13.08
CA ASP A 127 16.95 8.28 -11.61
C ASP A 127 16.19 7.08 -11.03
N GLY A 128 15.56 6.26 -11.90
CA GLY A 128 14.68 5.17 -11.48
C GLY A 128 13.25 5.62 -11.18
N ALA A 129 12.90 6.89 -11.44
CA ALA A 129 11.52 7.34 -11.43
C ALA A 129 10.71 6.62 -12.52
N ILE A 130 9.43 6.34 -12.25
CA ILE A 130 8.54 5.71 -13.21
C ILE A 130 7.34 6.61 -13.41
N LEU A 131 7.00 6.87 -14.68
CA LEU A 131 5.67 7.32 -15.05
C LEU A 131 4.94 6.13 -15.66
N ALA A 132 3.99 5.57 -14.91
CA ALA A 132 3.13 4.50 -15.39
C ALA A 132 1.71 5.05 -15.59
N ALA A 133 1.24 5.06 -16.83
CA ALA A 133 -0.13 5.39 -17.18
C ALA A 133 -0.81 4.13 -17.71
N GLY A 134 -1.87 3.69 -17.05
CA GLY A 134 -2.59 2.47 -17.40
C GLY A 134 -4.10 2.65 -17.34
N PRO A 135 -4.86 1.59 -17.64
CA PRO A 135 -6.31 1.61 -17.46
C PRO A 135 -6.67 1.97 -16.00
N PRO A 136 -7.82 2.62 -15.77
CA PRO A 136 -8.26 2.98 -14.42
C PRO A 136 -8.34 1.74 -13.51
N GLY A 137 -7.98 1.93 -12.25
CA GLY A 137 -8.07 0.91 -11.21
C GLY A 137 -9.52 0.52 -10.92
N ARG A 138 -9.69 -0.57 -10.16
CA ARG A 138 -10.99 -1.00 -9.63
C ARG A 138 -11.08 -0.72 -8.13
N GLU A 139 -10.73 0.50 -7.76
CA GLU A 139 -10.66 0.93 -6.37
C GLU A 139 -12.00 0.68 -5.65
N ASP A 140 -11.99 -0.20 -4.66
CA ASP A 140 -13.12 -0.38 -3.74
C ASP A 140 -12.72 0.22 -2.40
N ALA A 141 -13.38 1.30 -1.99
CA ALA A 141 -13.08 2.02 -0.75
C ALA A 141 -13.12 1.10 0.49
N ARG A 142 -13.90 0.01 0.46
CA ARG A 142 -13.98 -0.96 1.56
C ARG A 142 -12.74 -1.84 1.63
N LEU A 143 -12.22 -2.25 0.48
CA LEU A 143 -10.96 -2.99 0.37
C LEU A 143 -9.77 -2.11 0.74
N LEU A 144 -9.76 -0.85 0.26
CA LEU A 144 -8.71 0.12 0.59
C LEU A 144 -8.65 0.45 2.08
N ARG A 145 -9.81 0.55 2.74
CA ARG A 145 -9.85 0.71 4.21
C ARG A 145 -9.30 -0.52 4.91
N ALA A 146 -9.68 -1.73 4.48
CA ALA A 146 -9.14 -2.95 5.05
C ALA A 146 -7.62 -3.05 4.87
N GLN A 147 -7.10 -2.66 3.70
CA GLN A 147 -5.66 -2.54 3.44
C GLN A 147 -4.99 -1.54 4.40
N ALA A 148 -5.54 -0.33 4.53
CA ALA A 148 -4.99 0.70 5.41
C ALA A 148 -4.98 0.29 6.89
N PHE A 149 -5.96 -0.49 7.34
CA PHE A 149 -6.01 -1.00 8.71
C PHE A 149 -5.17 -2.27 8.91
N ALA A 150 -4.79 -2.99 7.85
CA ALA A 150 -4.10 -4.27 7.95
C ALA A 150 -2.78 -4.17 8.72
N LEU A 151 -2.03 -3.07 8.53
CA LEU A 151 -0.77 -2.81 9.25
C LEU A 151 -0.92 -2.86 10.77
N TYR A 152 -2.07 -2.46 11.31
CA TYR A 152 -2.31 -2.35 12.74
C TYR A 152 -2.99 -3.58 13.35
N GLY A 153 -3.18 -4.65 12.56
CA GLY A 153 -3.94 -5.82 12.96
C GLY A 153 -3.28 -7.14 12.58
N PRO A 154 -3.88 -8.27 13.01
CA PRO A 154 -3.38 -9.61 12.70
C PRO A 154 -3.35 -9.89 11.19
N THR A 155 -4.23 -9.25 10.42
CA THR A 155 -4.26 -9.35 8.95
C THR A 155 -2.95 -8.92 8.30
N GLY A 156 -2.28 -7.87 8.81
CA GLY A 156 -0.99 -7.44 8.27
C GLY A 156 0.11 -8.48 8.49
N VAL A 157 0.09 -9.14 9.64
CA VAL A 157 0.99 -10.27 9.95
C VAL A 157 0.68 -11.45 9.03
N GLU A 158 -0.60 -11.78 8.82
CA GLU A 158 -1.02 -12.86 7.91
C GLU A 158 -0.55 -12.63 6.46
N VAL A 159 -0.79 -11.42 5.92
CA VAL A 159 -0.34 -11.03 4.58
C VAL A 159 1.19 -11.10 4.48
N SER A 160 1.90 -10.57 5.47
CA SER A 160 3.36 -10.55 5.48
C SER A 160 3.95 -11.96 5.57
N ARG A 161 3.36 -12.85 6.39
CA ARG A 161 3.75 -14.27 6.47
C ARG A 161 3.59 -14.96 5.14
N TYR A 162 2.45 -14.77 4.47
CA TYR A 162 2.20 -15.35 3.17
C TYR A 162 3.26 -14.90 2.14
N LEU A 163 3.48 -13.60 2.01
CA LEU A 163 4.40 -13.05 1.01
C LEU A 163 5.86 -13.49 1.23
N ILE A 164 6.34 -13.46 2.48
CA ILE A 164 7.72 -13.85 2.80
C ILE A 164 7.92 -15.35 2.78
N ALA A 165 6.93 -16.16 3.18
CA ALA A 165 7.02 -17.61 3.02
C ALA A 165 7.13 -18.00 1.54
N GLU A 166 6.34 -17.38 0.65
CA GLU A 166 6.45 -17.62 -0.81
C GLU A 166 7.81 -17.21 -1.37
N LYS A 167 8.33 -16.04 -0.94
CA LYS A 167 9.69 -15.61 -1.27
C LYS A 167 10.73 -16.66 -0.89
N LEU A 168 10.75 -17.08 0.38
CA LEU A 168 11.77 -17.99 0.90
C LEU A 168 11.64 -19.38 0.27
N ARG A 169 10.43 -19.91 0.09
CA ARG A 169 10.21 -21.18 -0.63
C ARG A 169 10.75 -21.13 -2.06
N GLY A 170 10.47 -20.03 -2.78
CA GLY A 170 11.01 -19.86 -4.12
C GLY A 170 12.53 -19.72 -4.14
N GLN A 171 13.12 -18.99 -3.18
CA GLN A 171 14.58 -18.88 -3.07
C GLN A 171 15.24 -20.24 -2.75
N ALA A 172 14.64 -21.06 -1.89
CA ALA A 172 15.08 -22.42 -1.63
C ALA A 172 15.06 -23.28 -2.90
N ARG A 173 13.99 -23.18 -3.72
CA ARG A 173 13.92 -23.85 -5.03
C ARG A 173 15.04 -23.41 -5.98
N VAL A 174 15.32 -22.11 -6.06
CA VAL A 174 16.43 -21.59 -6.90
C VAL A 174 17.78 -22.14 -6.41
N LEU A 175 18.02 -22.16 -5.10
CA LEU A 175 19.25 -22.70 -4.53
C LEU A 175 19.43 -24.20 -4.85
N GLY A 176 18.39 -25.01 -4.69
CA GLY A 176 18.46 -26.45 -4.96
C GLY A 176 18.56 -26.75 -6.45
N MET A 177 17.66 -26.20 -7.27
CA MET A 177 17.54 -26.56 -8.68
C MET A 177 18.59 -25.90 -9.58
N VAL A 178 18.96 -24.66 -9.31
CA VAL A 178 19.85 -23.89 -10.21
C VAL A 178 21.28 -23.86 -9.69
N MET A 179 21.45 -23.69 -8.38
CA MET A 179 22.79 -23.56 -7.77
C MET A 179 23.34 -24.87 -7.19
N ASN A 180 22.55 -25.95 -7.26
CA ASN A 180 22.86 -27.27 -6.72
C ASN A 180 23.38 -27.24 -5.27
N ASP A 181 22.77 -26.38 -4.44
CA ASP A 181 23.15 -26.19 -3.03
C ASP A 181 22.00 -26.58 -2.09
N GLU A 182 21.90 -27.89 -1.85
CA GLU A 182 20.86 -28.49 -1.02
C GLU A 182 20.92 -28.03 0.44
N ARG A 183 22.12 -27.68 0.94
CA ARG A 183 22.33 -27.24 2.33
C ARG A 183 21.73 -25.86 2.55
N SER A 184 22.06 -24.91 1.66
CA SER A 184 21.48 -23.57 1.72
C SER A 184 19.98 -23.61 1.43
N ALA A 185 19.55 -24.40 0.44
CA ALA A 185 18.14 -24.60 0.13
C ALA A 185 17.34 -25.09 1.35
N SER A 186 17.80 -26.15 2.01
CA SER A 186 17.17 -26.70 3.22
C SER A 186 17.11 -25.67 4.35
N THR A 187 18.15 -24.84 4.49
CA THR A 187 18.19 -23.79 5.52
C THR A 187 17.14 -22.71 5.25
N VAL A 188 17.05 -22.22 4.02
CA VAL A 188 16.05 -21.22 3.61
C VAL A 188 14.64 -21.78 3.69
N LEU A 189 14.44 -23.07 3.37
CA LEU A 189 13.14 -23.72 3.48
C LEU A 189 12.64 -23.78 4.93
N ARG A 190 13.51 -24.13 5.89
CA ARG A 190 13.17 -24.08 7.33
C ARG A 190 12.77 -22.67 7.76
N LEU A 191 13.50 -21.64 7.33
CA LEU A 191 13.13 -20.25 7.61
C LEU A 191 11.76 -19.89 7.02
N ALA A 192 11.41 -20.42 5.85
CA ALA A 192 10.09 -20.25 5.26
C ALA A 192 8.98 -20.88 6.12
N GLU A 193 9.22 -22.08 6.67
CA GLU A 193 8.33 -22.76 7.60
C GLU A 193 8.19 -21.99 8.93
N ASP A 194 9.30 -21.42 9.42
CA ASP A 194 9.31 -20.61 10.64
C ASP A 194 8.47 -19.34 10.50
N VAL A 195 8.62 -18.61 9.38
CA VAL A 195 7.74 -17.48 9.04
C VAL A 195 6.29 -17.93 8.91
N ALA A 196 6.06 -19.02 8.18
CA ALA A 196 4.72 -19.50 7.88
C ALA A 196 3.97 -20.03 9.10
N THR A 197 4.67 -20.43 10.17
CA THR A 197 4.07 -21.10 11.34
C THR A 197 4.18 -20.26 12.61
N TYR A 198 5.38 -19.78 12.93
CA TYR A 198 5.71 -19.27 14.26
C TYR A 198 5.74 -17.74 14.35
N ALA A 199 6.05 -17.03 13.27
CA ALA A 199 6.17 -15.56 13.30
C ALA A 199 4.85 -14.88 13.69
N ARG A 200 4.91 -13.99 14.70
CA ARG A 200 3.76 -13.31 15.32
C ARG A 200 3.74 -11.80 15.09
N SER A 201 4.85 -11.24 14.62
CA SER A 201 4.97 -9.80 14.36
C SER A 201 5.67 -9.53 13.04
N ILE A 202 5.46 -8.32 12.48
CA ILE A 202 6.14 -7.88 11.24
C ILE A 202 7.66 -7.83 11.44
N ASP A 203 8.14 -7.48 12.63
CA ASP A 203 9.57 -7.39 12.92
C ASP A 203 10.24 -8.76 12.97
N GLU A 204 9.59 -9.78 13.56
CA GLU A 204 10.06 -11.17 13.48
C GLU A 204 10.14 -11.65 12.02
N ILE A 205 9.13 -11.34 11.21
CA ILE A 205 9.11 -11.70 9.78
C ILE A 205 10.29 -11.04 9.05
N ARG A 206 10.58 -9.75 9.31
CA ARG A 206 11.73 -9.04 8.73
C ARG A 206 13.06 -9.64 9.16
N GLN A 207 13.20 -10.06 10.41
CA GLN A 207 14.43 -10.70 10.90
C GLN A 207 14.68 -12.05 10.20
N ILE A 208 13.64 -12.87 10.05
CA ILE A 208 13.76 -14.15 9.35
C ILE A 208 14.01 -13.94 7.86
N GLU A 209 13.32 -12.97 7.23
CA GLU A 209 13.57 -12.57 5.84
C GLU A 209 15.02 -12.15 5.62
N ALA A 210 15.58 -11.32 6.50
CA ALA A 210 16.96 -10.88 6.43
C ALA A 210 17.95 -12.05 6.58
N ALA A 211 17.68 -12.99 7.50
CA ALA A 211 18.48 -14.21 7.65
C ALA A 211 18.46 -15.07 6.38
N GLY A 212 17.28 -15.26 5.78
CA GLY A 212 17.13 -16.00 4.52
C GLY A 212 17.84 -15.31 3.35
N ALA A 213 17.69 -13.98 3.23
CA ALA A 213 18.35 -13.18 2.21
C ALA A 213 19.89 -13.25 2.31
N ASN A 214 20.44 -13.25 3.53
CA ASN A 214 21.89 -13.39 3.75
C ASN A 214 22.40 -14.74 3.24
N VAL A 215 21.72 -15.84 3.55
CA VAL A 215 22.09 -17.18 3.05
C VAL A 215 22.00 -17.22 1.52
N TYR A 216 20.89 -16.71 0.97
CA TYR A 216 20.63 -16.72 -0.46
C TYR A 216 21.67 -15.93 -1.26
N PHE A 217 21.89 -14.66 -0.93
CA PHE A 217 22.81 -13.81 -1.68
C PHE A 217 24.29 -14.11 -1.40
N ALA A 218 24.63 -14.67 -0.23
CA ALA A 218 25.99 -15.18 -0.02
C ALA A 218 26.33 -16.30 -1.02
N ARG A 219 25.36 -17.15 -1.36
CA ARG A 219 25.57 -18.17 -2.40
C ARG A 219 25.70 -17.56 -3.79
N TRP A 220 24.97 -16.49 -4.10
CA TRP A 220 25.15 -15.75 -5.35
C TRP A 220 26.57 -15.19 -5.47
N GLU A 221 27.09 -14.55 -4.42
CA GLU A 221 28.44 -13.98 -4.38
C GLU A 221 29.53 -15.05 -4.63
N GLN A 222 29.29 -16.28 -4.19
CA GLN A 222 30.23 -17.39 -4.36
C GLN A 222 30.14 -18.10 -5.70
N ALA A 223 28.94 -18.17 -6.30
CA ALA A 223 28.67 -19.03 -7.45
C ALA A 223 28.44 -18.28 -8.77
N VAL A 224 27.99 -17.02 -8.72
CA VAL A 224 27.59 -16.28 -9.91
C VAL A 224 28.80 -15.57 -10.52
N THR A 225 29.20 -16.06 -11.69
CA THR A 225 30.21 -15.42 -12.54
C THR A 225 29.53 -14.82 -13.77
N VAL A 226 30.04 -13.69 -14.23
CA VAL A 226 29.52 -12.97 -15.40
C VAL A 226 30.46 -13.21 -16.57
N VAL A 227 29.95 -13.89 -17.59
CA VAL A 227 30.71 -14.19 -18.80
C VAL A 227 30.48 -13.06 -19.82
N PHE A 228 31.55 -12.58 -20.44
CA PHE A 228 31.48 -11.61 -21.54
C PHE A 228 31.97 -12.22 -22.84
N ALA A 229 31.48 -11.71 -23.97
CA ALA A 229 31.94 -12.11 -25.29
C ALA A 229 33.47 -11.92 -25.42
N ARG A 230 34.15 -12.87 -26.08
CA ARG A 230 35.62 -12.87 -26.22
C ARG A 230 36.20 -11.57 -26.77
N LYS A 231 35.48 -10.92 -27.70
CA LYS A 231 35.86 -9.63 -28.32
C LYS A 231 35.83 -8.45 -27.33
N ASP A 232 35.07 -8.58 -26.25
CA ASP A 232 34.87 -7.51 -25.26
C ASP A 232 35.77 -7.66 -24.04
N LEU A 233 36.32 -8.85 -23.77
CA LEU A 233 37.11 -9.17 -22.56
C LEU A 233 38.21 -8.15 -22.24
N ALA A 234 38.95 -7.67 -23.25
CA ALA A 234 40.01 -6.68 -23.04
C ALA A 234 39.52 -5.31 -22.53
N ARG A 235 38.21 -5.05 -22.60
CA ARG A 235 37.56 -3.78 -22.20
C ARG A 235 36.71 -3.94 -20.93
N ILE A 236 36.67 -5.12 -20.33
CA ILE A 236 35.86 -5.41 -19.14
C ILE A 236 36.69 -5.09 -17.89
N PRO A 237 36.22 -4.19 -17.00
CA PRO A 237 36.81 -4.01 -15.69
C PRO A 237 36.76 -5.30 -14.85
N GLU A 238 37.78 -5.57 -14.05
CA GLU A 238 37.87 -6.82 -13.26
C GLU A 238 36.63 -7.04 -12.37
N HIS A 239 36.15 -5.97 -11.74
CA HIS A 239 35.00 -6.00 -10.83
C HIS A 239 33.65 -6.33 -11.50
N TRP A 240 33.59 -6.38 -12.83
CA TRP A 240 32.39 -6.76 -13.58
C TRP A 240 32.21 -8.27 -13.76
N SER A 241 33.26 -9.05 -13.51
CA SER A 241 33.29 -10.50 -13.77
C SER A 241 32.54 -11.33 -12.73
N ARG A 242 32.13 -10.72 -11.61
CA ARG A 242 31.48 -11.39 -10.48
C ARG A 242 30.34 -10.57 -9.93
N PHE A 243 29.42 -11.24 -9.26
CA PHE A 243 28.41 -10.58 -8.44
C PHE A 243 29.00 -10.19 -7.08
N ASN A 244 29.07 -8.89 -6.78
CA ASN A 244 29.73 -8.39 -5.57
C ASN A 244 28.74 -8.19 -4.39
N GLY A 245 27.60 -8.87 -4.44
CA GLY A 245 26.58 -8.79 -3.42
C GLY A 245 25.54 -7.69 -3.65
N ARG A 246 24.58 -7.61 -2.73
CA ARG A 246 23.49 -6.60 -2.81
C ARG A 246 23.84 -5.27 -2.13
N ARG A 247 24.91 -5.21 -1.34
CA ARG A 247 25.35 -3.97 -0.68
C ARG A 247 26.21 -3.17 -1.65
N SER A 248 25.75 -1.97 -2.02
CA SER A 248 26.53 -1.07 -2.85
C SER A 248 27.74 -0.54 -2.08
N SER A 249 28.93 -0.66 -2.67
CA SER A 249 30.15 -0.01 -2.14
C SER A 249 30.16 1.51 -2.37
N VAL A 250 29.36 1.99 -3.32
CA VAL A 250 29.23 3.41 -3.69
C VAL A 250 28.18 4.12 -2.83
N ASN A 251 27.11 3.41 -2.44
CA ASN A 251 26.05 3.95 -1.60
C ASN A 251 25.76 3.00 -0.43
N LEU A 252 26.51 3.18 0.67
CA LEU A 252 26.29 2.43 1.91
C LEU A 252 24.87 2.72 2.43
N GLY A 253 23.96 1.79 2.16
CA GLY A 253 22.56 1.88 2.56
C GLY A 253 21.56 1.71 1.41
N SER A 254 22.00 1.66 0.15
CA SER A 254 21.09 1.39 -0.97
C SER A 254 21.60 0.29 -1.91
N PRO A 255 20.82 -0.80 -2.10
CA PRO A 255 21.14 -1.81 -3.11
C PRO A 255 20.85 -1.31 -4.54
N ARG A 256 20.31 -0.09 -4.70
CA ARG A 256 19.90 0.48 -6.00
C ARG A 256 21.07 1.00 -6.82
N SER A 257 22.22 1.23 -6.20
CA SER A 257 23.46 1.64 -6.88
C SER A 257 24.30 0.40 -7.17
N ALA A 258 23.98 -0.31 -8.25
CA ALA A 258 24.77 -1.48 -8.66
C ALA A 258 26.18 -1.06 -9.07
N THR A 259 27.17 -1.86 -8.66
CA THR A 259 28.58 -1.66 -9.02
C THR A 259 29.08 -2.74 -9.97
N ASP A 260 28.22 -3.66 -10.37
CA ASP A 260 28.53 -4.72 -11.33
C ASP A 260 27.34 -4.98 -12.27
N PRO A 261 27.59 -5.60 -13.44
CA PRO A 261 26.56 -5.91 -14.43
C PRO A 261 25.42 -6.80 -13.90
N ALA A 262 25.73 -7.80 -13.07
CA ALA A 262 24.72 -8.70 -12.52
C ALA A 262 23.76 -7.96 -11.58
N GLY A 263 24.30 -7.12 -10.70
CA GLY A 263 23.53 -6.22 -9.85
C GLY A 263 22.69 -5.22 -10.64
N ALA A 264 23.23 -4.69 -11.76
CA ALA A 264 22.51 -3.76 -12.62
C ALA A 264 21.31 -4.43 -13.32
N ILE A 265 21.51 -5.64 -13.86
CA ILE A 265 20.45 -6.46 -14.45
C ILE A 265 19.38 -6.75 -13.39
N LEU A 266 19.78 -7.19 -12.20
CA LEU A 266 18.86 -7.54 -11.12
C LEU A 266 18.02 -6.34 -10.67
N ASN A 267 18.65 -5.16 -10.54
CA ASN A 267 17.94 -3.92 -10.20
C ASN A 267 16.94 -3.51 -11.29
N TYR A 268 17.31 -3.65 -12.56
CA TYR A 268 16.40 -3.37 -13.67
C TYR A 268 15.21 -4.35 -13.67
N ALA A 269 15.48 -5.65 -13.53
CA ALA A 269 14.46 -6.69 -13.52
C ALA A 269 13.49 -6.54 -12.32
N TYR A 270 14.00 -6.26 -11.12
CA TYR A 270 13.16 -5.94 -9.97
C TYR A 270 12.33 -4.69 -10.19
N LYS A 271 12.86 -3.67 -10.89
CA LYS A 271 12.07 -2.47 -11.18
C LYS A 271 10.89 -2.77 -12.10
N LEU A 272 11.08 -3.65 -13.10
CA LEU A 272 9.99 -4.12 -13.95
C LEU A 272 8.96 -4.95 -13.17
N ALA A 273 9.41 -5.80 -12.24
CA ALA A 273 8.53 -6.57 -11.37
C ALA A 273 7.74 -5.68 -10.38
N GLU A 274 8.34 -4.62 -9.85
CA GLU A 274 7.68 -3.60 -9.01
C GLU A 274 6.56 -2.90 -9.80
N ILE A 275 6.80 -2.56 -11.07
CA ILE A 275 5.77 -1.98 -11.95
C ILE A 275 4.61 -2.96 -12.14
N GLU A 276 4.91 -4.22 -12.44
CA GLU A 276 3.88 -5.26 -12.59
C GLU A 276 3.08 -5.46 -11.30
N ALA A 277 3.73 -5.43 -10.14
CA ALA A 277 3.07 -5.53 -8.83
C ALA A 277 2.13 -4.33 -8.60
N ALA A 278 2.55 -3.11 -8.96
CA ALA A 278 1.70 -1.93 -8.88
C ALA A 278 0.49 -2.01 -9.83
N VAL A 279 0.69 -2.52 -11.05
CA VAL A 279 -0.40 -2.78 -12.01
C VAL A 279 -1.36 -3.84 -11.47
N ALA A 280 -0.84 -4.92 -10.88
CA ALA A 280 -1.64 -5.99 -10.29
C ALA A 280 -2.49 -5.48 -9.11
N ALA A 281 -1.90 -4.71 -8.20
CA ALA A 281 -2.59 -4.10 -7.06
C ALA A 281 -3.79 -3.24 -7.53
N ARG A 282 -3.55 -2.29 -8.44
CA ARG A 282 -4.60 -1.41 -8.98
C ARG A 282 -5.71 -2.20 -9.68
N ARG A 283 -5.34 -3.27 -10.39
CA ARG A 283 -6.29 -4.16 -11.08
C ARG A 283 -7.16 -4.98 -10.13
N MET A 284 -6.74 -5.17 -8.89
CA MET A 284 -7.48 -5.85 -7.82
C MET A 284 -8.23 -4.87 -6.90
N GLY A 285 -8.06 -3.57 -7.10
CA GLY A 285 -8.69 -2.54 -6.27
C GLY A 285 -7.91 -2.17 -5.01
N LEU A 286 -6.63 -2.55 -4.96
CA LEU A 286 -5.69 -2.21 -3.90
C LEU A 286 -4.89 -0.97 -4.28
N ASP A 287 -4.42 -0.24 -3.27
CA ASP A 287 -3.52 0.91 -3.47
C ASP A 287 -2.05 0.43 -3.43
N PRO A 288 -1.24 0.68 -4.47
CA PRO A 288 0.15 0.24 -4.49
C PRO A 288 1.07 0.98 -3.51
N GLY A 289 0.62 2.11 -2.93
CA GLY A 289 1.37 2.92 -1.98
C GLY A 289 1.20 2.52 -0.52
N ILE A 290 0.07 1.93 -0.13
CA ILE A 290 -0.25 1.59 1.27
C ILE A 290 0.41 0.28 1.68
N GLY A 291 1.65 0.37 2.17
CA GLY A 291 2.47 -0.77 2.56
C GLY A 291 2.00 -1.45 3.85
N ILE A 292 2.35 -2.72 4.00
CA ILE A 292 2.16 -3.53 5.21
C ILE A 292 3.54 -3.96 5.73
N LEU A 293 4.33 -4.62 4.90
CA LEU A 293 5.67 -5.08 5.29
C LEU A 293 6.70 -3.97 5.12
N HIS A 294 6.66 -3.23 4.02
CA HIS A 294 7.50 -2.06 3.79
C HIS A 294 6.85 -0.80 4.35
N ALA A 295 7.62 -0.01 5.09
CA ALA A 295 7.15 1.26 5.66
C ALA A 295 6.62 2.22 4.57
N ASP A 296 5.64 3.06 4.91
CA ASP A 296 5.16 4.08 3.99
C ASP A 296 6.23 5.15 3.78
N VAL A 297 6.61 5.36 2.52
CA VAL A 297 7.57 6.39 2.11
C VAL A 297 6.91 7.18 0.99
N ALA A 298 6.90 8.51 1.10
CA ALA A 298 6.26 9.38 0.12
C ALA A 298 6.77 9.08 -1.31
N GLY A 299 5.83 8.84 -2.23
CA GLY A 299 6.13 8.53 -3.63
C GLY A 299 6.64 7.11 -3.90
N ARG A 300 6.86 6.27 -2.87
CA ARG A 300 7.22 4.86 -3.06
C ARG A 300 5.96 3.99 -3.12
N PRO A 301 5.84 3.09 -4.11
CA PRO A 301 4.78 2.10 -4.12
C PRO A 301 5.11 0.96 -3.13
N SER A 302 5.07 1.24 -1.83
CA SER A 302 5.51 0.31 -0.78
C SER A 302 4.76 -1.02 -0.80
N PHE A 303 3.46 -1.00 -1.10
CA PHE A 303 2.67 -2.23 -1.24
C PHE A 303 3.03 -3.02 -2.50
N ALA A 304 3.42 -2.35 -3.58
CA ALA A 304 3.96 -3.04 -4.75
C ALA A 304 5.29 -3.75 -4.40
N CYS A 305 6.13 -3.15 -3.55
CA CYS A 305 7.31 -3.83 -3.02
C CYS A 305 6.92 -5.06 -2.19
N ASP A 306 5.90 -4.97 -1.33
CA ASP A 306 5.38 -6.11 -0.57
C ASP A 306 4.95 -7.26 -1.49
N LEU A 307 4.09 -6.98 -2.47
CA LEU A 307 3.60 -8.00 -3.41
C LEU A 307 4.73 -8.62 -4.24
N MET A 308 5.71 -7.81 -4.64
CA MET A 308 6.85 -8.26 -5.42
C MET A 308 7.71 -9.27 -4.65
N GLU A 309 7.75 -9.23 -3.31
CA GLU A 309 8.56 -10.16 -2.50
C GLU A 309 8.27 -11.63 -2.87
N ALA A 310 7.00 -12.00 -3.03
CA ALA A 310 6.59 -13.37 -3.35
C ALA A 310 7.08 -13.87 -4.72
N ILE A 311 7.31 -12.96 -5.68
CA ILE A 311 7.78 -13.31 -7.02
C ILE A 311 9.25 -13.00 -7.27
N ARG A 312 9.98 -12.43 -6.29
CA ARG A 312 11.44 -12.21 -6.42
C ARG A 312 12.18 -13.45 -6.92
N PRO A 313 11.90 -14.68 -6.45
CA PRO A 313 12.57 -15.88 -6.95
C PRO A 313 12.38 -16.15 -8.45
N VAL A 314 11.23 -15.74 -9.02
CA VAL A 314 10.96 -15.84 -10.46
C VAL A 314 11.83 -14.85 -11.23
N VAL A 315 11.96 -13.62 -10.71
CA VAL A 315 12.83 -12.59 -11.28
C VAL A 315 14.30 -13.02 -11.17
N ASP A 316 14.69 -13.57 -10.03
CA ASP A 316 16.02 -14.09 -9.75
C ASP A 316 16.40 -15.21 -10.74
N LEU A 317 15.48 -16.16 -10.97
CA LEU A 317 15.65 -17.24 -11.95
C LEU A 317 15.86 -16.71 -13.37
N HIS A 318 15.06 -15.71 -13.78
CA HIS A 318 15.25 -15.06 -15.07
C HIS A 318 16.64 -14.43 -15.18
N VAL A 319 17.07 -13.68 -14.17
CA VAL A 319 18.39 -13.02 -14.18
C VAL A 319 19.50 -14.05 -14.24
N LEU A 320 19.43 -15.13 -13.46
CA LEU A 320 20.41 -16.22 -13.51
C LEU A 320 20.46 -16.88 -14.90
N GLY A 321 19.32 -17.04 -15.57
CA GLY A 321 19.28 -17.54 -16.94
C GLY A 321 19.93 -16.60 -17.94
N LEU A 322 19.75 -15.30 -17.78
CA LEU A 322 20.40 -14.31 -18.64
C LEU A 322 21.92 -14.29 -18.39
N LEU A 323 22.35 -14.37 -17.12
CA LEU A 323 23.76 -14.41 -16.70
C LEU A 323 24.50 -15.70 -17.10
N ALA A 324 23.76 -16.79 -17.36
CA ALA A 324 24.35 -18.03 -17.87
C ALA A 324 24.89 -17.87 -19.31
N GLY A 325 24.35 -16.90 -20.06
CA GLY A 325 24.79 -16.57 -21.41
C GLY A 325 25.84 -15.44 -21.42
N PRO A 326 26.69 -15.35 -22.47
CA PRO A 326 27.70 -14.31 -22.50
C PRO A 326 27.09 -12.92 -22.79
N LEU A 327 27.52 -11.91 -22.03
CA LEU A 327 27.08 -10.53 -22.15
C LEU A 327 28.01 -9.70 -23.04
N ARG A 328 27.58 -8.49 -23.41
CA ARG A 328 28.38 -7.54 -24.20
C ARG A 328 28.72 -6.29 -23.40
N LYS A 329 29.93 -5.75 -23.59
CA LYS A 329 30.34 -4.52 -22.88
C LYS A 329 29.40 -3.34 -23.17
N ARG A 330 28.90 -3.24 -24.41
CA ARG A 330 28.02 -2.15 -24.86
C ARG A 330 26.65 -2.13 -24.19
N GLU A 331 26.22 -3.24 -23.61
CA GLU A 331 24.95 -3.37 -22.89
C GLU A 331 25.00 -2.68 -21.52
N PHE A 332 26.16 -2.15 -21.12
CA PHE A 332 26.37 -1.53 -19.83
C PHE A 332 27.14 -0.22 -19.95
N THR A 333 26.82 0.71 -19.07
CA THR A 333 27.60 1.92 -18.82
C THR A 333 27.84 2.08 -17.33
N GLU A 334 28.94 2.73 -16.98
CA GLU A 334 29.31 3.04 -15.60
C GLU A 334 29.44 4.56 -15.48
N ASP A 335 28.74 5.15 -14.50
CA ASP A 335 28.83 6.60 -14.27
C ASP A 335 30.10 6.95 -13.47
N ALA A 336 30.39 8.24 -13.34
CA ALA A 336 31.60 8.71 -12.64
C ALA A 336 31.66 8.32 -11.14
N ARG A 337 30.56 7.82 -10.57
CA ARG A 337 30.51 7.31 -9.19
C ARG A 337 30.72 5.81 -9.11
N GLY A 338 30.87 5.11 -10.24
CA GLY A 338 30.97 3.65 -10.29
C GLY A 338 29.60 2.94 -10.35
N VAL A 339 28.52 3.65 -10.67
CA VAL A 339 27.19 3.02 -10.79
C VAL A 339 27.01 2.43 -12.19
N VAL A 340 26.87 1.11 -12.26
CA VAL A 340 26.63 0.35 -13.49
C VAL A 340 25.14 0.36 -13.85
N ARG A 341 24.84 0.58 -15.14
CA ARG A 341 23.47 0.66 -15.68
C ARG A 341 23.33 -0.14 -16.97
N CYS A 342 22.18 -0.77 -17.14
CA CYS A 342 21.81 -1.49 -18.36
C CYS A 342 21.43 -0.53 -19.50
N LEU A 343 21.84 -0.88 -20.71
CA LEU A 343 21.52 -0.21 -21.98
C LEU A 343 20.81 -1.18 -22.93
N ALA A 344 20.27 -0.68 -24.04
CA ALA A 344 19.78 -1.57 -25.09
C ALA A 344 20.97 -2.36 -25.71
N PRO A 345 20.79 -3.62 -26.16
CA PRO A 345 19.53 -4.37 -26.25
C PRO A 345 19.12 -5.14 -24.98
N ILE A 346 19.96 -5.31 -23.95
CA ILE A 346 19.61 -6.14 -22.78
C ILE A 346 18.35 -5.64 -22.05
N THR A 347 18.10 -4.33 -22.05
CA THR A 347 16.87 -3.75 -21.50
C THR A 347 15.60 -4.19 -22.23
N HIS A 348 15.68 -4.50 -23.54
CA HIS A 348 14.53 -5.01 -24.30
C HIS A 348 14.22 -6.44 -23.91
N HIS A 349 15.23 -7.31 -23.85
CA HIS A 349 15.08 -8.69 -23.37
C HIS A 349 14.53 -8.74 -21.94
N LEU A 350 15.01 -7.87 -21.06
CA LEU A 350 14.49 -7.77 -19.70
C LEU A 350 13.01 -7.36 -19.66
N ALA A 351 12.58 -6.48 -20.58
CA ALA A 351 11.19 -6.04 -20.66
C ALA A 351 10.25 -7.14 -21.22
N GLU A 352 10.74 -8.03 -22.08
CA GLU A 352 9.96 -9.17 -22.59
C GLU A 352 9.44 -10.10 -21.47
N ALA A 353 10.13 -10.10 -20.32
CA ALA A 353 9.78 -10.86 -19.12
C ALA A 353 8.51 -10.39 -18.39
N MET A 354 8.12 -9.13 -18.57
CA MET A 354 7.06 -8.49 -17.77
C MET A 354 5.71 -9.25 -17.72
N PRO A 355 5.20 -9.83 -18.83
CA PRO A 355 3.97 -10.61 -18.80
C PRO A 355 4.08 -11.85 -17.92
N SER A 356 5.25 -12.48 -17.85
CA SER A 356 5.52 -13.61 -16.97
C SER A 356 5.47 -13.17 -15.50
N TYR A 357 6.05 -12.02 -15.16
CA TYR A 357 5.93 -11.45 -13.81
C TYR A 357 4.47 -11.19 -13.46
N GLY A 358 3.70 -10.60 -14.38
CA GLY A 358 2.26 -10.38 -14.19
C GLY A 358 1.46 -11.67 -13.99
N LYS A 359 1.80 -12.76 -14.70
CA LYS A 359 1.18 -14.08 -14.55
C LYS A 359 1.44 -14.67 -13.16
N ASN A 360 2.67 -14.55 -12.66
CA ASN A 360 3.05 -15.03 -11.33
C ASN A 360 2.50 -14.14 -10.20
N LEU A 361 2.38 -12.83 -10.42
CA LEU A 361 1.79 -11.89 -9.46
C LEU A 361 0.28 -12.05 -9.32
N ALA A 362 -0.42 -12.48 -10.36
CA ALA A 362 -1.88 -12.60 -10.36
C ALA A 362 -2.44 -13.44 -9.20
N PRO A 363 -2.02 -14.71 -8.99
CA PRO A 363 -2.52 -15.53 -7.87
C PRO A 363 -2.11 -14.97 -6.51
N VAL A 364 -0.90 -14.41 -6.38
CA VAL A 364 -0.42 -13.78 -5.15
C VAL A 364 -1.30 -12.59 -4.78
N THR A 365 -1.53 -11.69 -5.73
CA THR A 365 -2.34 -10.48 -5.51
C THR A 365 -3.79 -10.84 -5.24
N GLU A 366 -4.33 -11.86 -5.91
CA GLU A 366 -5.68 -12.40 -5.64
C GLU A 366 -5.78 -12.95 -4.21
N ARG A 367 -4.80 -13.75 -3.77
CA ARG A 367 -4.76 -14.28 -2.40
C ARG A 367 -4.69 -13.18 -1.35
N VAL A 368 -3.82 -12.19 -1.55
CA VAL A 368 -3.71 -11.03 -0.65
C VAL A 368 -5.00 -10.22 -0.61
N ALA A 369 -5.61 -9.96 -1.78
CA ALA A 369 -6.89 -9.26 -1.84
C ALA A 369 -8.00 -10.02 -1.09
N LEU A 370 -8.02 -11.36 -1.15
CA LEU A 370 -8.96 -12.19 -0.40
C LEU A 370 -8.74 -12.12 1.12
N ILE A 371 -7.49 -12.14 1.59
CA ILE A 371 -7.15 -11.97 3.02
C ILE A 371 -7.63 -10.59 3.51
N LEU A 372 -7.33 -9.54 2.75
CA LEU A 372 -7.76 -8.17 3.08
C LEU A 372 -9.28 -7.99 2.99
N ALA A 373 -9.94 -8.62 2.03
CA ALA A 373 -11.40 -8.61 1.94
C ALA A 373 -12.04 -9.32 3.14
N GLY A 374 -11.46 -10.44 3.60
CA GLY A 374 -11.95 -11.19 4.76
C GLY A 374 -11.83 -10.44 6.08
N SER A 375 -10.87 -9.50 6.20
CA SER A 375 -10.77 -8.61 7.37
C SER A 375 -11.65 -7.36 7.28
N SER A 376 -12.27 -7.12 6.13
CA SER A 376 -13.17 -5.98 5.96
C SER A 376 -14.45 -6.20 6.75
N PRO A 377 -14.94 -5.20 7.51
CA PRO A 377 -16.25 -5.27 8.16
C PRO A 377 -17.42 -5.19 7.16
N TYR A 378 -17.13 -5.13 5.86
CA TYR A 378 -18.09 -4.98 4.78
C TYR A 378 -17.90 -6.06 3.72
N ASP A 379 -18.98 -6.40 3.02
CA ASP A 379 -18.92 -7.37 1.91
C ASP A 379 -18.12 -6.82 0.72
N VAL A 380 -16.85 -7.22 0.63
CA VAL A 380 -15.96 -6.89 -0.48
C VAL A 380 -15.96 -8.03 -1.50
N ARG A 381 -16.29 -7.72 -2.76
CA ARG A 381 -16.16 -8.68 -3.86
C ARG A 381 -14.79 -8.54 -4.51
N VAL A 382 -13.93 -9.52 -4.28
CA VAL A 382 -12.62 -9.60 -4.96
C VAL A 382 -12.83 -10.14 -6.38
N PRO A 383 -12.39 -9.43 -7.44
CA PRO A 383 -12.47 -9.93 -8.80
C PRO A 383 -11.55 -11.16 -8.97
N THR A 384 -12.11 -12.34 -9.20
CA THR A 384 -11.29 -13.55 -9.44
C THR A 384 -10.76 -13.61 -10.87
N ALA A 385 -9.57 -14.22 -11.07
CA ALA A 385 -8.98 -14.39 -12.39
C ALA A 385 -9.91 -15.12 -13.39
N LEU A 386 -10.69 -16.10 -12.89
CA LEU A 386 -11.69 -16.87 -13.66
C LEU A 386 -12.84 -16.01 -14.20
N SER A 387 -13.23 -14.96 -13.49
CA SER A 387 -14.26 -14.03 -13.95
C SER A 387 -13.78 -13.23 -15.17
N ARG A 388 -12.49 -12.87 -15.20
CA ARG A 388 -11.88 -12.04 -16.24
C ARG A 388 -11.69 -12.81 -17.55
N GLU A 389 -11.22 -14.06 -17.48
CA GLU A 389 -11.09 -14.89 -18.69
C GLU A 389 -12.45 -15.17 -19.32
N LYS A 390 -13.48 -15.46 -18.51
CA LYS A 390 -14.86 -15.59 -19.00
C LYS A 390 -15.36 -14.31 -19.70
N HIS A 391 -15.10 -13.12 -19.14
CA HIS A 391 -15.48 -11.87 -19.78
C HIS A 391 -14.69 -11.57 -21.06
N ARG A 392 -13.39 -11.89 -21.11
CA ARG A 392 -12.53 -11.71 -22.30
C ARG A 392 -12.93 -12.68 -23.41
N VAL A 393 -13.16 -13.95 -23.08
CA VAL A 393 -13.67 -14.97 -24.01
C VAL A 393 -15.05 -14.57 -24.52
N ALA A 394 -15.95 -14.06 -23.67
CA ALA A 394 -17.26 -13.57 -24.09
C ALA A 394 -17.18 -12.30 -24.96
N ALA A 395 -16.20 -11.42 -24.76
CA ALA A 395 -15.94 -10.28 -25.63
C ALA A 395 -15.39 -10.73 -27.00
N ARG A 396 -14.42 -11.65 -27.03
CA ARG A 396 -13.87 -12.24 -28.26
C ARG A 396 -14.94 -12.96 -29.07
N LYS A 397 -15.81 -13.74 -28.42
CA LYS A 397 -16.94 -14.42 -29.08
C LYS A 397 -17.93 -13.44 -29.72
N ARG A 398 -18.20 -12.28 -29.08
CA ARG A 398 -19.08 -11.25 -29.65
C ARG A 398 -18.47 -10.62 -30.89
N VAL A 399 -17.20 -10.21 -30.83
CA VAL A 399 -16.49 -9.64 -31.99
C VAL A 399 -16.39 -10.63 -33.15
N ALA A 400 -16.16 -11.91 -32.86
CA ALA A 400 -16.13 -12.97 -33.88
C ALA A 400 -17.51 -13.25 -34.50
N ALA A 401 -18.58 -13.20 -33.71
CA ALA A 401 -19.96 -13.39 -34.18
C ALA A 401 -20.44 -12.22 -35.06
N ASP A 402 -20.06 -10.99 -34.71
CA ASP A 402 -20.35 -9.78 -35.52
C ASP A 402 -19.65 -9.84 -36.89
N TRP A 403 -18.46 -10.45 -36.97
CA TRP A 403 -17.75 -10.69 -38.23
C TRP A 403 -18.41 -11.74 -39.14
N GLN A 404 -19.04 -12.76 -38.55
CA GLN A 404 -19.67 -13.85 -39.32
C GLN A 404 -21.06 -13.49 -39.86
N THR A 405 -21.75 -12.53 -39.25
CA THR A 405 -23.13 -12.19 -39.61
C THR A 405 -23.25 -11.02 -40.58
N GLY A 406 -22.15 -10.31 -40.88
CA GLY A 406 -22.15 -9.18 -41.83
C GLY A 406 -22.99 -7.97 -41.39
N GLU A 407 -23.63 -8.01 -40.21
CA GLU A 407 -24.38 -6.90 -39.64
C GLU A 407 -23.41 -5.85 -39.09
N ILE A 408 -23.01 -4.89 -39.92
CA ILE A 408 -22.43 -3.63 -39.43
C ILE A 408 -23.56 -2.85 -38.77
N LYS A 409 -23.82 -3.11 -37.48
CA LYS A 409 -24.62 -2.19 -36.68
C LYS A 409 -23.84 -0.88 -36.57
N PRO A 410 -24.42 0.27 -36.95
CA PRO A 410 -23.74 1.55 -36.81
C PRO A 410 -23.55 1.81 -35.32
N THR A 411 -22.36 1.53 -34.82
CA THR A 411 -21.90 1.99 -33.50
C THR A 411 -21.42 3.44 -33.60
N SER A 412 -22.15 4.28 -34.36
CA SER A 412 -21.99 5.72 -34.30
C SER A 412 -22.59 6.20 -32.97
N GLY A 413 -21.73 6.32 -31.95
CA GLY A 413 -22.04 7.13 -30.76
C GLY A 413 -22.11 6.42 -29.40
N GLN A 414 -21.80 5.12 -29.30
CA GLN A 414 -21.67 4.46 -27.99
C GLN A 414 -20.32 3.75 -27.87
N GLY A 415 -19.25 4.53 -27.85
CA GLY A 415 -18.04 4.11 -27.12
C GLY A 415 -18.36 3.91 -25.63
N PRO A 416 -17.45 3.31 -24.83
CA PRO A 416 -17.61 3.32 -23.39
C PRO A 416 -17.72 4.79 -22.96
N ASN A 417 -18.89 5.14 -22.45
CA ASN A 417 -19.37 6.47 -22.11
C ASN A 417 -18.22 7.51 -21.90
N PRO A 418 -18.12 8.59 -22.68
CA PRO A 418 -17.04 9.58 -22.56
C PRO A 418 -17.00 10.31 -21.20
N GLY A 419 -17.98 10.07 -20.32
CA GLY A 419 -18.00 10.55 -18.93
C GLY A 419 -17.73 9.52 -17.84
N GLY A 420 -17.28 8.29 -18.15
CA GLY A 420 -16.93 7.28 -17.13
C GLY A 420 -18.10 6.80 -16.24
N LEU A 421 -19.33 7.23 -16.49
CA LEU A 421 -20.51 6.77 -15.77
C LEU A 421 -21.05 5.50 -16.44
N SER A 422 -21.26 4.43 -15.66
CA SER A 422 -21.87 3.20 -16.16
C SER A 422 -23.25 3.49 -16.79
N PRO A 423 -23.68 2.72 -17.81
CA PRO A 423 -25.06 2.79 -18.31
C PRO A 423 -26.01 2.64 -17.12
N ARG A 424 -27.02 3.52 -17.02
CA ARG A 424 -28.06 3.43 -16.00
C ARG A 424 -28.94 2.20 -16.27
N GLY A 425 -28.41 1.02 -15.96
CA GLY A 425 -29.23 -0.16 -15.72
C GLY A 425 -30.20 0.15 -14.58
N ARG A 426 -31.42 -0.42 -14.64
CA ARG A 426 -32.46 -0.28 -13.60
C ARG A 426 -31.79 -0.31 -12.22
N ARG A 427 -31.86 0.81 -11.50
CA ARG A 427 -31.42 0.89 -10.11
C ARG A 427 -32.21 -0.17 -9.35
N LYS A 428 -31.54 -1.24 -8.92
CA LYS A 428 -32.04 -2.01 -7.77
C LYS A 428 -32.26 -1.00 -6.64
N PRO A 429 -33.38 -1.06 -5.90
CA PRO A 429 -33.58 -0.17 -4.77
C PRO A 429 -32.34 -0.28 -3.87
N LYS A 430 -31.71 0.86 -3.61
CA LYS A 430 -30.62 0.94 -2.63
C LYS A 430 -31.22 0.45 -1.32
N SER A 431 -30.70 -0.62 -0.73
CA SER A 431 -30.84 -0.76 0.72
C SER A 431 -30.18 0.49 1.30
N SER A 432 -30.96 1.28 2.02
CA SER A 432 -30.59 2.59 2.57
C SER A 432 -29.64 2.50 3.76
N LEU A 433 -28.79 1.48 3.79
CA LEU A 433 -27.78 1.29 4.82
C LEU A 433 -26.44 1.19 4.10
N SER A 434 -25.91 2.34 3.68
CA SER A 434 -24.47 2.50 3.73
C SER A 434 -24.11 2.30 5.21
N PRO A 435 -23.41 1.20 5.57
CA PRO A 435 -23.12 0.97 6.97
C PRO A 435 -22.28 2.13 7.48
N PRO A 436 -22.55 2.63 8.70
CA PRO A 436 -21.78 3.72 9.25
C PRO A 436 -20.29 3.33 9.29
N LEU A 437 -19.44 4.35 9.08
CA LEU A 437 -18.00 4.32 9.32
C LEU A 437 -17.69 3.56 10.63
N PRO A 438 -16.51 2.94 10.78
CA PRO A 438 -16.24 1.97 11.84
C PRO A 438 -16.75 2.45 13.20
N LEU A 439 -17.65 1.66 13.78
CA LEU A 439 -18.21 1.86 15.10
C LEU A 439 -17.03 2.04 16.07
N GLN A 440 -16.99 3.15 16.81
CA GLN A 440 -15.85 3.38 17.69
C GLN A 440 -15.77 2.30 18.76
N ALA A 441 -14.63 1.62 18.80
CA ALA A 441 -14.31 0.60 19.78
C ALA A 441 -13.69 1.23 21.04
N CYS A 442 -13.83 0.53 22.17
CA CYS A 442 -13.16 0.85 23.42
C CYS A 442 -11.64 0.89 23.18
N ARG A 443 -10.98 1.99 23.57
CA ARG A 443 -9.51 2.13 23.46
C ARG A 443 -8.72 1.16 24.34
N GLY A 444 -9.35 0.54 25.32
CA GLY A 444 -8.73 -0.47 26.19
C GLY A 444 -8.82 -1.88 25.63
N CYS A 445 -10.05 -2.39 25.49
CA CYS A 445 -10.27 -3.80 25.13
C CYS A 445 -10.78 -4.03 23.70
N GLY A 446 -11.00 -2.97 22.91
CA GLY A 446 -11.51 -3.10 21.54
C GLY A 446 -12.99 -3.49 21.42
N CYS A 447 -13.74 -3.61 22.52
CA CYS A 447 -15.17 -3.92 22.44
C CYS A 447 -15.96 -2.76 21.85
N GLN A 448 -17.07 -3.07 21.18
CA GLN A 448 -17.95 -2.07 20.57
C GLN A 448 -18.64 -1.23 21.65
N LEU A 449 -18.61 0.10 21.48
CA LEU A 449 -19.24 1.02 22.42
C LEU A 449 -20.71 1.27 22.04
N PRO A 450 -21.62 1.34 23.03
CA PRO A 450 -23.04 1.61 22.78
C PRO A 450 -23.22 3.00 22.17
N ILE A 451 -24.11 3.09 21.18
CA ILE A 451 -24.50 4.34 20.52
C ILE A 451 -25.83 4.78 21.11
N ASP A 452 -25.89 6.03 21.58
CA ASP A 452 -27.13 6.62 22.08
C ASP A 452 -28.14 6.76 20.93
N ALA A 453 -29.44 6.55 21.21
CA ALA A 453 -30.48 6.51 20.17
C ALA A 453 -30.63 7.83 19.38
N ASP A 454 -30.13 8.95 19.91
CA ASP A 454 -30.15 10.28 19.30
C ASP A 454 -28.89 10.61 18.47
N ARG A 455 -27.95 9.66 18.28
CA ARG A 455 -26.63 9.96 17.71
C ARG A 455 -26.10 8.92 16.74
N ASP A 456 -25.27 9.41 15.81
CA ASP A 456 -24.52 8.58 14.86
C ASP A 456 -23.17 8.08 15.41
N ARG A 457 -22.75 8.54 16.60
CA ARG A 457 -21.45 8.21 17.21
C ARG A 457 -21.54 8.08 18.74
N PRO A 458 -20.81 7.12 19.36
CA PRO A 458 -20.78 6.98 20.80
C PRO A 458 -20.04 8.16 21.46
N ARG A 459 -20.53 8.63 22.61
CA ARG A 459 -19.91 9.74 23.38
C ARG A 459 -18.66 9.33 24.16
N ILE A 460 -18.53 8.03 24.42
CA ILE A 460 -17.48 7.45 25.24
C ILE A 460 -16.39 6.84 24.35
N SER A 461 -15.15 6.83 24.84
CA SER A 461 -14.00 6.21 24.16
C SER A 461 -13.47 4.97 24.90
N TRP A 462 -14.06 4.65 26.06
CA TRP A 462 -13.69 3.56 26.94
C TRP A 462 -14.97 2.91 27.46
N CYS A 463 -15.03 1.57 27.50
CA CYS A 463 -16.15 0.85 28.12
C CYS A 463 -16.09 1.00 29.65
N PRO A 464 -17.18 0.73 30.40
CA PRO A 464 -17.22 0.91 31.85
C PRO A 464 -16.07 0.21 32.60
N ASN A 465 -15.71 -1.01 32.19
CA ASN A 465 -14.62 -1.79 32.80
C ASN A 465 -13.25 -1.16 32.55
N CYS A 466 -12.91 -0.87 31.29
CA CYS A 466 -11.61 -0.25 30.96
C CYS A 466 -11.52 1.19 31.47
N LEU A 467 -12.64 1.92 31.54
CA LEU A 467 -12.70 3.26 32.11
C LEU A 467 -12.42 3.25 33.61
N ALA A 468 -12.89 2.24 34.35
CA ALA A 468 -12.60 2.08 35.77
C ALA A 468 -11.09 1.86 36.01
N GLY A 469 -10.48 0.93 35.27
CA GLY A 469 -9.03 0.71 35.32
C GLY A 469 -8.23 1.97 34.97
N ARG A 470 -8.63 2.64 33.88
CA ARG A 470 -8.00 3.89 33.43
C ARG A 470 -8.16 5.04 34.44
N ARG A 471 -9.29 5.11 35.15
CA ARG A 471 -9.51 6.09 36.23
C ARG A 471 -8.64 5.82 37.45
N SER A 472 -8.39 4.56 37.78
CA SER A 472 -7.44 4.20 38.85
C SER A 472 -6.00 4.57 38.49
N GLU A 473 -5.59 4.32 37.23
CA GLU A 473 -4.27 4.74 36.71
C GLU A 473 -4.10 6.28 36.67
N LEU A 474 -5.13 6.98 36.19
CA LEU A 474 -5.11 8.43 36.06
C LEU A 474 -5.34 9.15 37.39
N GLY A 475 -6.11 8.57 38.31
CA GLY A 475 -6.52 9.23 39.55
C GLY A 475 -5.34 9.58 40.45
N SER A 476 -4.41 8.64 40.64
CA SER A 476 -3.19 8.87 41.41
C SER A 476 -2.21 9.81 40.69
N SER A 477 -2.11 9.70 39.36
CA SER A 477 -1.18 10.52 38.58
C SER A 477 -1.66 11.96 38.36
N LEU A 478 -2.97 12.22 38.28
CA LEU A 478 -3.55 13.56 38.07
C LEU A 478 -3.46 14.45 39.32
N GLN A 479 -3.71 13.92 40.52
CA GLN A 479 -3.52 14.68 41.76
C GLN A 479 -2.05 15.06 41.94
N ALA A 480 -1.14 14.10 41.73
CA ALA A 480 0.29 14.36 41.79
C ALA A 480 0.77 15.32 40.69
N ALA A 481 0.23 15.23 39.47
CA ALA A 481 0.54 16.16 38.38
C ALA A 481 0.01 17.57 38.64
N SER A 482 -1.20 17.70 39.19
CA SER A 482 -1.79 18.99 39.58
C SER A 482 -1.02 19.64 40.73
N GLN A 483 -0.55 18.87 41.71
CA GLN A 483 0.31 19.37 42.79
C GLN A 483 1.65 19.86 42.23
N ARG A 484 2.32 19.05 41.40
CA ARG A 484 3.59 19.44 40.76
C ARG A 484 3.45 20.70 39.90
N ALA A 485 2.38 20.80 39.11
CA ALA A 485 2.11 21.99 38.28
C ALA A 485 1.83 23.22 39.15
N GLY A 486 1.09 23.06 40.25
CA GLY A 486 0.85 24.13 41.22
C GLY A 486 2.13 24.61 41.91
N GLU A 487 2.97 23.68 42.37
CA GLU A 487 4.27 23.98 42.97
C GLU A 487 5.22 24.66 41.99
N GLN A 488 5.27 24.18 40.74
CA GLN A 488 6.09 24.79 39.69
C GLN A 488 5.65 26.23 39.41
N PHE A 489 4.36 26.44 39.21
CA PHE A 489 3.83 27.79 38.99
C PHE A 489 4.08 28.70 40.21
N ALA A 490 3.98 28.16 41.43
CA ALA A 490 4.30 28.92 42.65
C ALA A 490 5.78 29.28 42.77
N ARG A 491 6.70 28.40 42.32
CA ARG A 491 8.14 28.72 42.22
C ARG A 491 8.41 29.84 41.21
N GLU A 492 7.71 29.82 40.08
CA GLU A 492 7.90 30.77 38.99
C GLU A 492 7.27 32.15 39.29
N THR A 493 6.13 32.19 39.99
CA THR A 493 5.32 33.41 40.15
C THR A 493 5.14 33.89 41.60
N GLY A 494 5.67 33.15 42.58
CA GLY A 494 5.53 33.45 44.01
C GLY A 494 4.13 33.21 44.59
N SER A 495 3.17 32.69 43.81
CA SER A 495 1.82 32.35 44.29
C SER A 495 1.24 31.15 43.54
N LEU A 496 0.33 30.41 44.16
CA LEU A 496 -0.40 29.36 43.46
C LEU A 496 -1.28 29.96 42.34
N PRO A 497 -1.55 29.22 41.24
CA PRO A 497 -2.38 29.71 40.12
C PRO A 497 -3.75 30.28 40.55
N THR A 498 -4.34 29.74 41.63
CA THR A 498 -5.64 30.17 42.18
C THR A 498 -5.56 31.42 43.07
N HIS A 499 -4.34 31.85 43.44
CA HIS A 499 -4.06 32.94 44.39
C HIS A 499 -3.39 34.16 43.75
N THR A 500 -3.21 34.20 42.43
CA THR A 500 -2.70 35.37 41.69
C THR A 500 -3.64 36.57 41.82
N ALA A 501 -3.12 37.78 41.56
CA ALA A 501 -3.92 39.01 41.59
C ALA A 501 -5.10 38.94 40.60
N ASP A 502 -4.85 38.47 39.37
CA ASP A 502 -5.87 38.30 38.33
C ASP A 502 -6.92 37.26 38.73
N ALA A 503 -6.51 36.12 39.32
CA ALA A 503 -7.46 35.11 39.80
C ALA A 503 -8.29 35.61 40.99
N ARG A 504 -7.76 36.51 41.82
CA ARG A 504 -8.53 37.19 42.88
C ARG A 504 -9.48 38.23 42.30
N ALA A 505 -9.04 39.01 41.31
CA ALA A 505 -9.86 40.01 40.63
C ALA A 505 -11.05 39.36 39.90
N ALA A 506 -10.80 38.32 39.10
CA ALA A 506 -11.84 37.57 38.41
C ALA A 506 -12.83 36.88 39.38
N ARG A 507 -12.34 36.37 40.51
CA ARG A 507 -13.23 35.85 41.58
C ARG A 507 -14.05 36.96 42.24
N SER A 508 -13.45 38.12 42.49
CA SER A 508 -14.14 39.28 43.05
C SER A 508 -15.26 39.76 42.13
N GLU A 509 -14.97 39.89 40.83
CA GLU A 509 -15.92 40.26 39.79
C GLU A 509 -17.04 39.22 39.65
N GLY A 510 -16.71 37.93 39.61
CA GLY A 510 -17.69 36.85 39.59
C GLY A 510 -18.61 36.84 40.83
N ASN A 511 -18.04 37.07 42.01
CA ASN A 511 -18.80 37.18 43.26
C ASN A 511 -19.64 38.47 43.33
N ALA A 512 -19.18 39.57 42.72
CA ALA A 512 -19.93 40.82 42.64
C ALA A 512 -21.13 40.66 41.69
N ARG A 513 -20.93 40.05 40.52
CA ARG A 513 -22.00 39.72 39.58
C ARG A 513 -23.02 38.75 40.19
N GLN A 514 -22.56 37.71 40.88
CA GLN A 514 -23.47 36.80 41.56
C GLN A 514 -24.29 37.49 42.65
N ARG A 515 -23.69 38.44 43.40
CA ARG A 515 -24.40 39.24 44.41
C ARG A 515 -25.39 40.22 43.78
N SER A 516 -25.05 40.88 42.68
CA SER A 516 -25.98 41.78 41.99
C SER A 516 -27.16 41.02 41.39
N GLU A 517 -26.93 39.86 40.77
CA GLU A 517 -28.00 38.99 40.27
C GLU A 517 -28.86 38.39 41.40
N GLN A 518 -28.30 38.15 42.59
CA GLN A 518 -29.07 37.73 43.76
C GLN A 518 -29.91 38.87 44.33
N ALA A 519 -29.38 40.09 44.35
CA ALA A 519 -30.09 41.28 44.82
C ALA A 519 -31.19 41.74 43.84
N ALA A 520 -30.99 41.55 42.54
CA ALA A 520 -31.97 41.85 41.50
C ALA A 520 -33.03 40.74 41.32
N TYR A 521 -32.90 39.62 42.02
CA TYR A 521 -33.88 38.55 41.98
C TYR A 521 -35.11 38.94 42.82
N GLU A 522 -36.16 39.36 42.13
CA GLU A 522 -37.51 39.40 42.70
C GLU A 522 -38.16 38.02 42.53
N PRO A 523 -38.71 37.41 43.58
CA PRO A 523 -39.47 36.18 43.43
C PRO A 523 -40.65 36.45 42.49
N ALA A 524 -40.73 35.70 41.40
CA ALA A 524 -41.90 35.72 40.52
C ALA A 524 -43.17 35.45 41.34
N SER A 525 -44.32 35.99 40.90
CA SER A 525 -45.64 35.87 41.52
C SER A 525 -46.20 34.44 41.48
N GLY A 526 -45.51 33.51 42.15
CA GLY A 526 -45.83 32.09 42.30
C GLY A 526 -45.62 31.62 43.74
N PRO A 527 -45.84 30.33 44.02
CA PRO A 527 -45.78 29.77 45.38
C PRO A 527 -44.41 30.01 46.02
N VAL A 528 -44.39 30.40 47.30
CA VAL A 528 -43.15 30.75 48.02
C VAL A 528 -42.38 29.48 48.39
N LEU A 529 -41.62 28.93 47.45
CA LEU A 529 -40.77 27.76 47.68
C LEU A 529 -39.80 28.01 48.86
N ASP A 530 -39.60 27.00 49.71
CA ASP A 530 -38.67 27.03 50.83
C ASP A 530 -37.53 25.98 50.70
N ALA A 531 -36.54 26.09 51.59
CA ALA A 531 -35.36 25.23 51.54
C ALA A 531 -35.65 23.78 51.93
N GLU A 532 -36.72 23.56 52.70
CA GLU A 532 -37.16 22.24 53.15
C GLU A 532 -37.76 21.46 51.97
N TRP A 533 -38.61 22.12 51.17
CA TRP A 533 -39.12 21.58 49.91
C TRP A 533 -37.99 21.22 48.94
N TYR A 534 -37.02 22.11 48.74
CA TYR A 534 -35.89 21.81 47.85
C TYR A 534 -35.11 20.58 48.32
N GLY A 535 -34.84 20.49 49.63
CA GLY A 535 -34.11 19.38 50.24
C GLY A 535 -34.84 18.04 50.17
N ALA A 536 -36.16 18.04 50.35
CA ALA A 536 -36.98 16.84 50.35
C ALA A 536 -37.32 16.34 48.95
N VAL A 537 -37.58 17.25 48.01
CA VAL A 537 -38.18 16.91 46.70
C VAL A 537 -37.18 16.99 45.56
N VAL A 538 -36.43 18.09 45.45
CA VAL A 538 -35.57 18.35 44.28
C VAL A 538 -34.17 17.75 44.45
N GLN A 539 -33.54 17.96 45.60
CA GLN A 539 -32.14 17.56 45.84
C GLN A 539 -31.87 16.05 45.64
N PRO A 540 -32.70 15.11 46.14
CA PRO A 540 -32.44 13.68 45.99
C PRO A 540 -32.49 13.23 44.53
N MET A 541 -33.36 13.85 43.72
CA MET A 541 -33.55 13.52 42.31
C MET A 541 -32.37 13.97 41.43
N LEU A 542 -31.58 14.96 41.87
CA LEU A 542 -30.40 15.41 41.14
C LEU A 542 -29.34 14.31 40.95
N ALA A 543 -29.35 13.24 41.76
CA ALA A 543 -28.47 12.09 41.59
C ALA A 543 -28.61 11.41 40.22
N GLY A 544 -29.80 11.47 39.61
CA GLY A 544 -30.09 10.93 38.28
C GLY A 544 -29.51 11.74 37.13
N PHE A 545 -29.00 12.96 37.39
CA PHE A 545 -28.55 13.89 36.35
C PHE A 545 -27.04 14.05 36.31
N THR A 546 -26.53 14.29 35.10
CA THR A 546 -25.10 14.56 34.88
C THR A 546 -24.75 15.99 35.30
N LEU A 547 -23.51 16.22 35.76
CA LEU A 547 -23.05 17.57 36.16
C LEU A 547 -23.17 18.62 35.03
N PRO A 548 -22.89 18.30 33.74
CA PRO A 548 -23.11 19.23 32.65
C PRO A 548 -24.59 19.58 32.42
N ALA A 549 -25.51 18.64 32.64
CA ALA A 549 -26.95 18.91 32.51
C ALA A 549 -27.41 19.92 33.56
N ILE A 550 -27.05 19.69 34.83
CA ILE A 550 -27.37 20.62 35.94
C ILE A 550 -26.74 21.99 35.71
N ALA A 551 -25.47 22.03 35.27
CA ALA A 551 -24.75 23.28 34.98
C ALA A 551 -25.37 24.07 33.82
N LYS A 552 -25.82 23.37 32.76
CA LYS A 552 -26.47 24.00 31.61
C LYS A 552 -27.79 24.66 32.02
N GLU A 553 -28.60 23.96 32.82
CA GLU A 553 -29.93 24.44 33.21
C GLU A 553 -29.87 25.64 34.17
N THR A 554 -28.88 25.66 35.06
CA THR A 554 -28.77 26.69 36.10
C THR A 554 -27.74 27.78 35.79
N GLY A 555 -27.02 27.66 34.68
CA GLY A 555 -25.94 28.58 34.30
C GLY A 555 -24.75 28.59 35.27
N VAL A 556 -24.63 27.62 36.17
CA VAL A 556 -23.54 27.57 37.17
C VAL A 556 -22.38 26.68 36.74
N SER A 557 -21.27 26.77 37.47
CA SER A 557 -20.12 25.88 37.24
C SER A 557 -20.44 24.42 37.60
N THR A 558 -19.77 23.48 36.93
CA THR A 558 -19.87 22.04 37.22
C THR A 558 -19.46 21.69 38.66
N SER A 559 -18.62 22.52 39.29
CA SER A 559 -18.25 22.40 40.71
C SER A 559 -19.41 22.75 41.64
N ALA A 560 -20.17 23.82 41.36
CA ALA A 560 -21.37 24.17 42.12
C ALA A 560 -22.46 23.10 41.94
N ALA A 561 -22.69 22.67 40.70
CA ALA A 561 -23.61 21.57 40.37
C ALA A 561 -23.27 20.27 41.14
N ALA A 562 -21.98 19.95 41.28
CA ALA A 562 -21.53 18.78 42.04
C ALA A 562 -21.86 18.88 43.53
N LYS A 563 -21.71 20.07 44.13
CA LYS A 563 -22.04 20.31 45.54
C LYS A 563 -23.55 20.23 45.79
N TRP A 564 -24.37 20.77 44.88
CA TRP A 564 -25.83 20.70 44.95
C TRP A 564 -26.34 19.28 44.78
N ARG A 565 -25.82 18.55 43.78
CA ARG A 565 -26.16 17.14 43.56
C ARG A 565 -25.79 16.27 44.77
N ALA A 566 -24.66 16.54 45.41
CA ALA A 566 -24.21 15.82 46.60
C ALA A 566 -24.84 16.31 47.91
N GLY A 567 -25.76 17.28 47.87
CA GLY A 567 -26.42 17.83 49.06
C GLY A 567 -25.50 18.61 50.01
N ARG A 568 -24.29 18.99 49.57
CA ARG A 568 -23.30 19.66 50.43
C ARG A 568 -23.58 21.15 50.64
N THR A 569 -24.34 21.77 49.75
CA THR A 569 -24.70 23.19 49.80
C THR A 569 -26.07 23.38 49.18
N THR A 570 -26.92 24.20 49.79
CA THR A 570 -28.23 24.57 49.24
C THR A 570 -28.09 25.74 48.24
N PRO A 571 -28.62 25.62 47.01
CA PRO A 571 -28.61 26.71 46.04
C PRO A 571 -29.50 27.88 46.48
N HIS A 572 -29.23 29.08 45.96
CA HIS A 572 -30.12 30.23 46.10
C HIS A 572 -31.47 29.99 45.40
N ARG A 573 -32.56 30.59 45.92
CA ARG A 573 -33.95 30.41 45.43
C ARG A 573 -34.13 30.54 43.93
N ARG A 574 -33.39 31.46 43.30
CA ARG A 574 -33.38 31.70 41.84
C ARG A 574 -33.14 30.44 40.98
N HIS A 575 -32.48 29.43 41.54
CA HIS A 575 -32.13 28.20 40.83
C HIS A 575 -33.12 27.06 41.09
N TRP A 576 -34.08 27.24 41.99
CA TRP A 576 -34.97 26.15 42.40
C TRP A 576 -35.99 25.80 41.32
N LEU A 577 -36.54 26.80 40.61
CA LEU A 577 -37.44 26.57 39.48
C LEU A 577 -36.75 25.84 38.31
N PRO A 578 -35.59 26.30 37.80
CA PRO A 578 -34.85 25.56 36.77
C PRO A 578 -34.47 24.14 37.20
N LEU A 579 -34.11 23.94 38.47
CA LEU A 579 -33.78 22.61 38.98
C LEU A 579 -35.02 21.71 39.09
N ALA A 580 -36.18 22.26 39.44
CA ALA A 580 -37.44 21.54 39.50
C ALA A 580 -37.95 21.15 38.11
N GLU A 581 -37.83 22.04 37.14
CA GLU A 581 -38.10 21.74 35.72
C GLU A 581 -37.17 20.62 35.21
N LEU A 582 -35.88 20.67 35.57
CA LEU A 582 -34.92 19.64 35.17
C LEU A 582 -35.30 18.25 35.70
N VAL A 583 -35.75 18.16 36.96
CA VAL A 583 -36.12 16.89 37.57
C VAL A 583 -37.57 16.48 37.28
N GLY A 584 -38.36 17.35 36.65
CA GLY A 584 -39.75 17.09 36.27
C GLY A 584 -40.71 17.04 37.45
N VAL A 585 -40.57 17.93 38.43
CA VAL A 585 -41.41 17.99 39.64
C VAL A 585 -42.46 19.10 39.51
N ASP A 586 -43.71 18.78 39.84
CA ASP A 586 -44.80 19.77 39.91
C ASP A 586 -44.59 20.75 41.05
N LEU A 587 -44.87 22.04 40.79
CA LEU A 587 -44.75 23.08 41.80
C LEU A 587 -45.88 22.95 42.85
N PRO A 588 -45.59 23.16 44.15
CA PRO A 588 -46.62 23.16 45.18
C PRO A 588 -47.71 24.21 44.90
N THR A 589 -48.98 23.85 45.01
CA THR A 589 -50.13 24.73 44.67
C THR A 589 -50.78 25.43 45.87
N TRP A 590 -50.06 25.56 46.99
CA TRP A 590 -50.64 26.09 48.23
C TRP A 590 -50.96 27.58 48.18
#